data_AF-A0A525CCZ2-F1
#
_entry.id   AF-A0A525CCZ2-F1
#
_cell.length_a   1.000
_cell.length_b   1.000
_cell.length_c   1.000
_cell.angle_alpha   90.00
_cell.angle_beta   90.00
_cell.angle_gamma   90.00
#
_symmetry.space_group_name_H-M   'P 1'
#
loop_
_entity.id
_entity.type
_entity.pdbx_description
1 polymer ?
#
loop_
_entity_poly.entity_id
_entity_poly.type
_entity_poly.pdbx_seq_one_letter_code
_entity_poly.pdbx_strand_id
1 'polypeptide(L)'
;MKKQKTGISWLLGILLCLLSSNVIAFPARKAPDLVIEFTENESEFLSNIDRSQNTKEYIAAYNRYMEFLDKELNKAYKIVKSKLKTKQQLELKKSQREWLKFRDTELTLINSWNLKNYGSSAKMSPDGYSCNIVKNRVLQLLHYAMTTTNKKQSKPKYPDYSKVHRDWRSFIPAEYELVEKIAADVNEDGKEDIILHLGEKEVENDEDAPYKERNAILTVVLNTKKGYRKIAEAKDLLMCFGCAGMMGGASFPSGVSYENKLLAVDWWSGSRFSNYVVLHFKFDKSTNTFLLQKEHAEVRDRVAGISTIIKTDYVSGIEMIDSETKKIEKKKIRIEDVDWGDYCIDYTIINR
;
A
#
# COMPACT_ATOMS: atom_id res chain seq x y z
N MET A 1 -41.28 -19.38 85.62
CA MET A 1 -42.59 -18.69 85.59
C MET A 1 -42.81 -18.09 84.20
N LYS A 2 -44.09 -17.97 83.83
CA LYS A 2 -44.69 -17.80 82.50
C LYS A 2 -44.36 -16.50 81.71
N LYS A 3 -44.42 -16.65 80.36
CA LYS A 3 -44.89 -15.69 79.31
C LYS A 3 -44.00 -14.46 79.02
N GLN A 4 -43.89 -13.86 77.82
CA GLN A 4 -44.47 -14.05 76.47
C GLN A 4 -43.73 -13.10 75.48
N LYS A 5 -43.59 -13.53 74.21
CA LYS A 5 -43.73 -12.78 72.91
C LYS A 5 -42.91 -11.49 72.70
N THR A 6 -42.26 -11.21 71.58
CA THR A 6 -42.61 -11.26 70.13
C THR A 6 -41.27 -11.20 69.35
N GLY A 7 -41.02 -11.90 68.23
CA GLY A 7 -41.65 -11.74 66.91
C GLY A 7 -40.83 -10.76 66.04
N ILE A 8 -40.53 -11.16 64.78
CA ILE A 8 -39.74 -10.50 63.70
C ILE A 8 -38.29 -11.05 63.60
N SER A 9 -38.08 -12.24 63.01
CA SER A 9 -37.96 -12.56 61.56
C SER A 9 -36.80 -11.81 60.89
N TRP A 10 -35.57 -12.34 60.94
CA TRP A 10 -34.97 -13.21 59.89
C TRP A 10 -35.32 -12.79 58.45
N LEU A 11 -34.36 -12.11 57.79
CA LEU A 11 -33.80 -12.43 56.46
C LEU A 11 -32.99 -11.22 55.92
N LEU A 12 -31.81 -11.00 56.52
CA LEU A 12 -30.75 -10.19 55.94
C LEU A 12 -29.70 -11.17 55.41
N GLY A 13 -29.85 -11.57 54.16
CA GLY A 13 -28.94 -12.50 53.51
C GLY A 13 -29.46 -12.82 52.12
N ILE A 14 -28.67 -12.50 51.10
CA ILE A 14 -28.91 -12.74 49.66
C ILE A 14 -29.72 -11.62 48.97
N LEU A 15 -29.08 -10.48 48.73
CA LEU A 15 -29.34 -9.70 47.51
C LEU A 15 -28.14 -8.82 47.15
N LEU A 16 -26.98 -9.43 46.93
CA LEU A 16 -25.78 -8.74 46.45
C LEU A 16 -25.09 -9.57 45.37
N CYS A 17 -25.75 -9.82 44.23
CA CYS A 17 -25.11 -10.43 43.05
C CYS A 17 -25.93 -10.36 41.73
N LEU A 18 -26.79 -9.36 41.52
CA LEU A 18 -27.48 -9.19 40.22
C LEU A 18 -27.61 -7.72 39.85
N LEU A 19 -26.46 -7.06 39.66
CA LEU A 19 -26.35 -5.92 38.75
C LEU A 19 -25.16 -6.20 37.82
N SER A 20 -25.26 -7.27 37.02
CA SER A 20 -24.45 -7.38 35.81
C SER A 20 -24.94 -6.26 34.89
N SER A 21 -24.17 -5.18 34.86
CA SER A 21 -24.25 -4.17 33.83
C SER A 21 -24.29 -4.88 32.48
N ASN A 22 -25.41 -4.76 31.78
CA ASN A 22 -25.49 -4.96 30.34
C ASN A 22 -24.62 -3.87 29.71
N VAL A 23 -23.31 -4.06 29.72
CA VAL A 23 -22.44 -3.41 28.76
C VAL A 23 -22.76 -4.10 27.45
N ILE A 24 -23.70 -3.50 26.70
CA ILE A 24 -23.76 -3.69 25.27
C ILE A 24 -22.38 -3.25 24.79
N ALA A 25 -21.51 -4.24 24.57
CA ALA A 25 -20.28 -4.03 23.85
C ALA A 25 -20.68 -3.65 22.42
N PHE A 26 -20.89 -2.35 22.19
CA PHE A 26 -20.83 -1.83 20.84
C PHE A 26 -19.51 -2.35 20.25
N PRO A 27 -19.53 -3.04 19.10
CA PRO A 27 -18.29 -3.41 18.45
C PRO A 27 -17.48 -2.13 18.33
N ALA A 28 -16.27 -2.11 18.86
CA ALA A 28 -15.37 -0.98 18.69
C ALA A 28 -15.29 -0.75 17.19
N ARG A 29 -15.98 0.30 16.71
CA ARG A 29 -15.92 0.73 15.32
C ARG A 29 -14.43 0.92 15.08
N LYS A 30 -13.81 0.04 14.29
CA LYS A 30 -12.41 0.21 13.88
C LYS A 30 -12.33 1.65 13.41
N ALA A 31 -11.45 2.45 14.02
CA ALA A 31 -11.24 3.80 13.53
C ALA A 31 -11.00 3.69 12.02
N PRO A 32 -11.74 4.44 11.18
CA PRO A 32 -11.56 4.35 9.74
C PRO A 32 -10.08 4.55 9.43
N ASP A 33 -9.58 3.74 8.51
CA ASP A 33 -8.25 3.92 7.98
C ASP A 33 -8.23 5.34 7.37
N LEU A 34 -7.45 6.24 7.99
CA LEU A 34 -7.45 7.65 7.63
C LEU A 34 -6.94 7.87 6.21
N VAL A 35 -6.14 6.94 5.66
CA VAL A 35 -5.71 6.99 4.26
C VAL A 35 -6.85 6.57 3.34
N ILE A 36 -7.62 5.53 3.70
CA ILE A 36 -8.84 5.15 2.95
C ILE A 36 -9.85 6.31 2.93
N GLU A 37 -10.09 6.96 4.08
CA GLU A 37 -10.99 8.12 4.13
C GLU A 37 -10.49 9.26 3.23
N PHE A 38 -9.18 9.49 3.18
CA PHE A 38 -8.60 10.50 2.30
C PHE A 38 -8.78 10.13 0.82
N THR A 39 -8.49 8.90 0.42
CA THR A 39 -8.58 8.46 -0.99
C THR A 39 -10.03 8.43 -1.48
N GLU A 40 -10.98 8.03 -0.62
CA GLU A 40 -12.41 8.10 -0.92
C GLU A 40 -12.84 9.55 -1.21
N ASN A 41 -12.44 10.50 -0.37
CA ASN A 41 -12.76 11.93 -0.55
C ASN A 41 -12.03 12.58 -1.74
N GLU A 42 -10.87 12.04 -2.12
CA GLU A 42 -10.06 12.51 -3.24
C GLU A 42 -10.66 12.11 -4.61
N SER A 43 -11.36 10.97 -4.67
CA SER A 43 -11.84 10.34 -5.91
C SER A 43 -12.62 11.28 -6.85
N GLU A 44 -13.50 12.13 -6.29
CA GLU A 44 -14.30 13.07 -7.08
C GLU A 44 -13.43 14.15 -7.75
N PHE A 45 -12.35 14.59 -7.10
CA PHE A 45 -11.44 15.59 -7.65
C PHE A 45 -10.64 15.03 -8.82
N LEU A 46 -10.16 13.79 -8.70
CA LEU A 46 -9.44 13.11 -9.78
C LEU A 46 -10.37 12.88 -10.98
N SER A 47 -11.59 12.42 -10.73
CA SER A 47 -12.58 12.25 -11.80
C SER A 47 -12.91 13.57 -12.52
N ASN A 48 -12.98 14.69 -11.80
CA ASN A 48 -13.19 16.01 -12.39
C ASN A 48 -12.00 16.49 -13.25
N ILE A 49 -10.77 16.12 -12.87
CA ILE A 49 -9.57 16.39 -13.67
C ILE A 49 -9.64 15.58 -14.98
N ASP A 50 -9.93 14.28 -14.89
CA ASP A 50 -9.96 13.37 -16.04
C ASP A 50 -11.04 13.75 -17.07
N ARG A 51 -12.19 14.25 -16.59
CA ARG A 51 -13.32 14.66 -17.45
C ARG A 51 -13.17 16.04 -18.07
N SER A 52 -12.11 16.79 -17.75
CA SER A 52 -11.91 18.16 -18.24
C SER A 52 -11.73 18.19 -19.76
N GLN A 53 -12.58 18.95 -20.47
CA GLN A 53 -12.63 18.93 -21.95
C GLN A 53 -11.66 19.90 -22.62
N ASN A 54 -11.13 20.85 -21.85
CA ASN A 54 -10.22 21.87 -22.35
C ASN A 54 -9.26 22.34 -21.26
N THR A 55 -8.22 23.08 -21.67
CA THR A 55 -7.16 23.56 -20.77
C THR A 55 -7.70 24.43 -19.63
N LYS A 56 -8.75 25.23 -19.87
CA LYS A 56 -9.32 26.10 -18.84
C LYS A 56 -10.02 25.29 -17.75
N GLU A 57 -10.79 24.28 -18.13
CA GLU A 57 -11.45 23.35 -17.20
C GLU A 57 -10.44 22.53 -16.42
N TYR A 58 -9.40 22.04 -17.09
CA TYR A 58 -8.31 21.27 -16.47
C TYR A 58 -7.61 22.09 -15.37
N ILE A 59 -7.21 23.32 -15.67
CA ILE A 59 -6.59 24.23 -14.69
C ILE A 59 -7.56 24.49 -13.53
N ALA A 60 -8.85 24.73 -13.81
CA ALA A 60 -9.85 24.94 -12.77
C ALA A 60 -10.11 23.69 -11.91
N ALA A 61 -10.01 22.49 -12.47
CA ALA A 61 -10.13 21.23 -11.74
C ALA A 61 -8.94 21.04 -10.78
N TYR A 62 -7.71 21.28 -11.25
CA TYR A 62 -6.53 21.23 -10.40
C TYR A 62 -6.50 22.30 -9.30
N ASN A 63 -6.97 23.52 -9.58
CA ASN A 63 -7.09 24.56 -8.54
C ASN A 63 -8.03 24.12 -7.41
N ARG A 64 -9.19 23.54 -7.75
CA ARG A 64 -10.13 22.98 -6.76
C ARG A 64 -9.51 21.82 -5.99
N TYR A 65 -8.75 20.97 -6.67
CA TYR A 65 -8.06 19.86 -6.03
C TYR A 65 -6.95 20.34 -5.07
N MET A 66 -6.18 21.36 -5.45
CA MET A 66 -5.19 21.99 -4.56
C MET A 66 -5.86 22.57 -3.30
N GLU A 67 -7.00 23.25 -3.43
CA GLU A 67 -7.77 23.74 -2.27
C GLU A 67 -8.23 22.62 -1.34
N PHE A 68 -8.63 21.48 -1.90
CA PHE A 68 -8.96 20.28 -1.13
C PHE A 68 -7.73 19.74 -0.40
N LEU A 69 -6.61 19.58 -1.10
CA LEU A 69 -5.37 19.07 -0.52
C LEU A 69 -4.84 19.96 0.60
N ASP A 70 -4.94 21.28 0.49
CA ASP A 70 -4.50 22.21 1.53
C ASP A 70 -5.37 22.11 2.80
N LYS A 71 -6.68 21.82 2.64
CA LYS A 71 -7.58 21.51 3.76
C LYS A 71 -7.21 20.18 4.42
N GLU A 72 -7.00 19.13 3.63
CA GLU A 72 -6.62 17.80 4.15
C GLU A 72 -5.23 17.82 4.81
N LEU A 73 -4.29 18.63 4.31
CA LEU A 73 -2.98 18.82 4.94
C LEU A 73 -3.12 19.38 6.35
N ASN A 74 -3.96 20.41 6.51
CA ASN A 74 -4.24 20.99 7.82
C ASN A 74 -4.99 20.03 8.75
N LYS A 75 -5.92 19.24 8.21
CA LYS A 75 -6.64 18.18 8.94
C LYS A 75 -5.66 17.12 9.44
N ALA A 76 -4.85 16.55 8.56
CA ALA A 76 -3.84 15.54 8.89
C ALA A 76 -2.85 16.06 9.94
N TYR A 77 -2.34 17.28 9.78
CA TYR A 77 -1.45 17.91 10.76
C TYR A 77 -2.08 18.01 12.16
N LYS A 78 -3.36 18.43 12.26
CA LYS A 78 -4.08 18.51 13.53
C LYS A 78 -4.24 17.13 14.17
N ILE A 79 -4.57 16.10 13.37
CA ILE A 79 -4.73 14.72 13.84
C ILE A 79 -3.41 14.18 14.41
N VAL A 80 -2.29 14.35 13.69
CA VAL A 80 -0.98 13.89 14.19
C VAL A 80 -0.62 14.63 15.47
N LYS A 81 -0.74 15.97 15.46
CA LYS A 81 -0.37 16.81 16.60
C LYS A 81 -1.15 16.42 17.86
N SER A 82 -2.45 16.09 17.77
CA SER A 82 -3.24 15.69 18.93
C SER A 82 -2.81 14.35 19.54
N LYS A 83 -2.08 13.51 18.80
CA LYS A 83 -1.59 12.20 19.26
C LYS A 83 -0.17 12.25 19.84
N LEU A 84 0.56 13.35 19.67
CA LEU A 84 1.96 13.48 20.06
C LEU A 84 2.16 14.10 21.44
N LYS A 85 3.26 13.73 22.12
CA LYS A 85 3.72 14.41 23.34
C LYS A 85 4.30 15.79 23.02
N THR A 86 4.35 16.69 24.01
CA THR A 86 4.76 18.10 23.83
C THR A 86 6.07 18.29 23.05
N LYS A 87 7.12 17.50 23.36
CA LYS A 87 8.40 17.56 22.63
C LYS A 87 8.22 17.22 21.14
N GLN A 88 7.51 16.13 20.85
CA GLN A 88 7.24 15.67 19.49
C GLN A 88 6.32 16.63 18.73
N GLN A 89 5.39 17.31 19.42
CA GLN A 89 4.57 18.36 18.80
C GLN A 89 5.43 19.56 18.35
N LEU A 90 6.46 19.93 19.12
CA LEU A 90 7.40 20.98 18.73
C LEU A 90 8.24 20.55 17.52
N GLU A 91 8.70 19.30 17.49
CA GLU A 91 9.44 18.71 16.37
C GLU A 91 8.57 18.64 15.10
N LEU A 92 7.32 18.16 15.20
CA LEU A 92 6.35 18.15 14.10
C LEU A 92 6.09 19.58 13.59
N LYS A 93 5.90 20.55 14.48
CA LYS A 93 5.70 21.95 14.11
C LYS A 93 6.91 22.52 13.37
N LYS A 94 8.13 22.19 13.79
CA LYS A 94 9.36 22.59 13.10
C LYS A 94 9.43 21.94 11.71
N SER A 95 9.26 20.62 11.63
CA SER A 95 9.22 19.88 10.36
C SER A 95 8.20 20.46 9.38
N GLN A 96 6.97 20.73 9.84
CA GLN A 96 5.93 21.27 8.97
C GLN A 96 6.27 22.67 8.45
N ARG A 97 6.91 23.52 9.26
CA ARG A 97 7.34 24.85 8.81
C ARG A 97 8.43 24.79 7.75
N GLU A 98 9.42 23.92 7.92
CA GLU A 98 10.47 23.74 6.91
C GLU A 98 9.91 23.12 5.63
N TRP A 99 8.98 22.17 5.76
CA TRP A 99 8.29 21.61 4.60
C TRP A 99 7.47 22.66 3.83
N LEU A 100 6.79 23.59 4.51
CA LEU A 100 6.07 24.69 3.85
C LEU A 100 7.03 25.59 3.05
N LYS A 101 8.21 25.92 3.60
CA LYS A 101 9.23 26.69 2.85
C LYS A 101 9.71 25.93 1.61
N PHE A 102 9.97 24.63 1.74
CA PHE A 102 10.31 23.77 0.62
C PHE A 102 9.21 23.80 -0.43
N ARG A 103 7.96 23.51 -0.05
CA ARG A 103 6.80 23.53 -0.93
C ARG A 103 6.72 24.85 -1.68
N ASP A 104 6.74 25.98 -0.98
CA ASP A 104 6.54 27.29 -1.61
C ASP A 104 7.68 27.62 -2.61
N THR A 105 8.91 27.21 -2.28
CA THR A 105 10.08 27.35 -3.19
C THR A 105 9.94 26.44 -4.40
N GLU A 106 9.54 25.19 -4.21
CA GLU A 106 9.37 24.20 -5.27
C GLU A 106 8.22 24.56 -6.21
N LEU A 107 7.09 25.04 -5.66
CA LEU A 107 5.98 25.55 -6.46
C LEU A 107 6.39 26.77 -7.29
N THR A 108 7.25 27.63 -6.76
CA THR A 108 7.81 28.77 -7.53
C THR A 108 8.64 28.27 -8.71
N LEU A 109 9.48 27.24 -8.50
CA LEU A 109 10.24 26.61 -9.58
C LEU A 109 9.32 25.97 -10.63
N ILE A 110 8.34 25.18 -10.19
CA ILE A 110 7.38 24.50 -11.08
C ILE A 110 6.58 25.51 -11.91
N ASN A 111 6.14 26.62 -11.30
CA ASN A 111 5.40 27.67 -11.98
C ASN A 111 6.26 28.50 -12.96
N SER A 112 7.59 28.36 -12.91
CA SER A 112 8.48 29.00 -13.88
C SER A 112 8.60 28.23 -15.21
N TRP A 113 8.04 27.02 -15.27
CA TRP A 113 8.10 26.17 -16.45
C TRP A 113 7.38 26.84 -17.63
N ASN A 114 8.03 26.84 -18.78
CA ASN A 114 7.53 27.47 -19.99
C ASN A 114 7.80 26.60 -21.22
N LEU A 115 7.14 26.93 -22.33
CA LEU A 115 7.19 26.17 -23.58
C LEU A 115 8.62 25.97 -24.09
N LYS A 116 9.51 26.94 -23.89
CA LYS A 116 10.90 26.89 -24.37
C LYS A 116 11.71 25.78 -23.69
N ASN A 117 11.46 25.54 -22.40
CA ASN A 117 12.26 24.61 -21.59
C ASN A 117 11.56 23.27 -21.36
N TYR A 118 10.22 23.24 -21.42
CA TYR A 118 9.41 22.07 -21.03
C TYR A 118 8.36 21.68 -22.09
N GLY A 119 8.41 22.27 -23.29
CA GLY A 119 7.54 21.88 -24.41
C GLY A 119 6.05 22.09 -24.13
N SER A 120 5.20 21.42 -24.92
CA SER A 120 3.74 21.57 -24.86
C SER A 120 3.13 21.19 -23.50
N SER A 121 3.81 20.37 -22.70
CA SER A 121 3.37 19.97 -21.36
C SER A 121 3.53 21.06 -20.30
N ALA A 122 4.32 22.10 -20.57
CA ALA A 122 4.53 23.25 -19.67
C ALA A 122 3.23 23.98 -19.27
N LYS A 123 2.13 23.78 -20.01
CA LYS A 123 0.83 24.40 -19.74
C LYS A 123 -0.05 23.61 -18.76
N MET A 124 0.25 22.35 -18.49
CA MET A 124 -0.65 21.43 -17.76
C MET A 124 0.08 20.63 -16.67
N SER A 125 1.36 20.33 -16.88
CA SER A 125 2.18 19.62 -15.90
C SER A 125 2.36 20.38 -14.58
N PRO A 126 2.56 21.72 -14.54
CA PRO A 126 2.79 22.42 -13.27
C PRO A 126 1.74 22.18 -12.20
N ASP A 127 0.46 22.18 -12.59
CA ASP A 127 -0.66 21.98 -11.67
C ASP A 127 -0.65 20.58 -11.03
N GLY A 128 -0.38 19.55 -11.84
CA GLY A 128 -0.28 18.17 -11.38
C GLY A 128 0.90 17.93 -10.44
N TYR A 129 2.09 18.43 -10.79
CA TYR A 129 3.27 18.33 -9.92
C TYR A 129 3.05 19.08 -8.60
N SER A 130 2.43 20.26 -8.67
CA SER A 130 2.10 21.06 -7.50
C SER A 130 1.19 20.32 -6.53
N CYS A 131 0.10 19.72 -7.03
CA CYS A 131 -0.82 18.95 -6.21
C CYS A 131 -0.15 17.71 -5.59
N ASN A 132 0.70 17.01 -6.36
CA ASN A 132 1.40 15.82 -5.85
C ASN A 132 2.31 16.12 -4.65
N ILE A 133 3.01 17.27 -4.64
CA ILE A 133 3.82 17.68 -3.49
C ILE A 133 2.96 17.76 -2.22
N VAL A 134 1.79 18.39 -2.32
CA VAL A 134 0.89 18.55 -1.17
C VAL A 134 0.26 17.22 -0.77
N LYS A 135 -0.26 16.45 -1.74
CA LYS A 135 -0.83 15.09 -1.52
C LYS A 135 0.13 14.19 -0.75
N ASN A 136 1.39 14.11 -1.19
CA ASN A 136 2.39 13.25 -0.55
C ASN A 136 2.60 13.62 0.93
N ARG A 137 2.55 14.91 1.26
CA ARG A 137 2.66 15.34 2.66
C ARG A 137 1.40 15.01 3.46
N VAL A 138 0.21 15.10 2.88
CA VAL A 138 -1.03 14.64 3.51
C VAL A 138 -0.88 13.18 3.91
N LEU A 139 -0.58 12.30 2.95
CA LEU A 139 -0.41 10.87 3.17
C LEU A 139 0.66 10.58 4.24
N GLN A 140 1.82 11.22 4.15
CA GLN A 140 2.88 11.07 5.14
C GLN A 140 2.41 11.42 6.57
N LEU A 141 1.65 12.50 6.74
CA LEU A 141 1.09 12.87 8.04
C LEU A 141 0.03 11.87 8.51
N LEU A 142 -0.84 11.38 7.62
CA LEU A 142 -1.83 10.36 7.97
C LEU A 142 -1.15 9.06 8.44
N HIS A 143 -0.05 8.64 7.80
CA HIS A 143 0.76 7.51 8.27
C HIS A 143 1.38 7.77 9.66
N TYR A 144 1.88 8.98 9.94
CA TYR A 144 2.32 9.33 11.30
C TYR A 144 1.19 9.24 12.34
N ALA A 145 -0.03 9.58 11.94
CA ALA A 145 -1.20 9.44 12.81
C ALA A 145 -1.56 7.97 13.08
N MET A 146 -1.26 7.05 12.16
CA MET A 146 -1.49 5.61 12.34
C MET A 146 -0.40 4.96 13.21
N THR A 147 0.85 5.39 13.11
CA THR A 147 1.97 4.84 13.90
C THR A 147 1.97 5.31 15.36
N THR A 148 1.37 6.47 15.65
CA THR A 148 1.20 7.00 17.02
C THR A 148 0.07 6.33 17.81
N THR A 149 -0.82 5.59 17.14
CA THR A 149 -1.74 4.62 17.77
C THR A 149 -1.03 3.30 18.08
N ASN A 150 0.11 3.36 18.76
CA ASN A 150 0.75 2.17 19.32
C ASN A 150 0.06 1.77 20.64
N LYS A 151 -1.26 1.50 20.57
CA LYS A 151 -1.79 0.34 21.29
C LYS A 151 -1.10 -0.83 20.60
N LYS A 152 -0.17 -1.48 21.31
CA LYS A 152 0.49 -2.76 20.95
C LYS A 152 0.16 -3.13 19.51
N GLN A 153 1.05 -2.87 18.55
CA GLN A 153 1.05 -3.64 17.31
C GLN A 153 0.92 -5.11 17.71
N SER A 154 -0.30 -5.63 17.69
CA SER A 154 -0.51 -7.04 17.58
C SER A 154 0.23 -7.36 16.29
N LYS A 155 1.26 -8.21 16.37
CA LYS A 155 1.82 -8.89 15.21
C LYS A 155 0.71 -9.06 14.17
N PRO A 156 0.90 -8.68 12.89
CA PRO A 156 -0.13 -8.83 11.89
C PRO A 156 -0.75 -10.21 12.10
N LYS A 157 -2.04 -10.24 12.42
CA LYS A 157 -2.72 -11.50 12.71
C LYS A 157 -2.72 -12.21 11.37
N TYR A 158 -1.72 -13.07 11.17
CA TYR A 158 -1.50 -13.75 9.92
C TYR A 158 -2.82 -14.38 9.49
N PRO A 159 -3.19 -14.26 8.20
CA PRO A 159 -4.41 -14.89 7.74
C PRO A 159 -4.35 -16.37 8.08
N ASP A 160 -5.44 -16.88 8.64
CA ASP A 160 -5.53 -18.30 8.97
C ASP A 160 -5.67 -19.10 7.67
N TYR A 161 -4.53 -19.57 7.17
CA TYR A 161 -4.47 -20.45 6.01
C TYR A 161 -4.61 -21.94 6.38
N SER A 162 -5.26 -22.27 7.50
CA SER A 162 -5.50 -23.67 7.89
C SER A 162 -6.50 -24.39 6.98
N LYS A 163 -7.35 -23.65 6.25
CA LYS A 163 -8.36 -24.21 5.36
C LYS A 163 -7.72 -24.95 4.19
N VAL A 164 -8.21 -26.17 3.97
CA VAL A 164 -7.80 -27.04 2.85
C VAL A 164 -9.01 -27.24 1.93
N HIS A 165 -8.79 -27.08 0.63
CA HIS A 165 -9.81 -27.28 -0.40
C HIS A 165 -9.34 -28.38 -1.37
N ARG A 166 -10.27 -29.16 -1.91
CA ARG A 166 -9.91 -30.23 -2.87
C ARG A 166 -9.45 -29.68 -4.23
N ASP A 167 -9.99 -28.53 -4.63
CA ASP A 167 -9.65 -27.85 -5.88
C ASP A 167 -9.01 -26.50 -5.56
N TRP A 168 -7.85 -26.24 -6.18
CA TRP A 168 -7.12 -24.97 -6.07
C TRP A 168 -7.95 -23.78 -6.58
N ARG A 169 -8.91 -24.00 -7.49
CA ARG A 169 -9.83 -22.96 -7.98
C ARG A 169 -10.68 -22.34 -6.87
N SER A 170 -10.87 -23.06 -5.76
CA SER A 170 -11.58 -22.55 -4.58
C SER A 170 -10.86 -21.38 -3.90
N PHE A 171 -9.60 -21.12 -4.27
CA PHE A 171 -8.83 -19.99 -3.77
C PHE A 171 -8.90 -18.76 -4.68
N ILE A 172 -9.61 -18.82 -5.81
CA ILE A 172 -9.89 -17.64 -6.64
C ILE A 172 -11.12 -16.93 -6.03
N PRO A 173 -11.00 -15.69 -5.54
CA PRO A 173 -12.15 -14.94 -5.03
C PRO A 173 -13.15 -14.64 -6.16
N ALA A 174 -14.41 -14.42 -5.81
CA ALA A 174 -15.50 -14.31 -6.79
C ALA A 174 -15.35 -13.10 -7.72
N GLU A 175 -14.74 -12.04 -7.22
CA GLU A 175 -14.48 -10.76 -7.86
C GLU A 175 -13.19 -10.74 -8.71
N TYR A 176 -12.40 -11.82 -8.67
CA TYR A 176 -11.17 -11.95 -9.44
C TYR A 176 -11.29 -13.02 -10.53
N GLU A 177 -10.50 -12.84 -11.58
CA GLU A 177 -10.26 -13.82 -12.64
C GLU A 177 -8.79 -14.25 -12.67
N LEU A 178 -8.56 -15.41 -13.26
CA LEU A 178 -7.21 -15.95 -13.42
C LEU A 178 -6.51 -15.23 -14.58
N VAL A 179 -5.43 -14.52 -14.29
CA VAL A 179 -4.54 -13.93 -15.30
C VAL A 179 -3.52 -14.97 -15.74
N GLU A 180 -2.83 -15.57 -14.77
CA GLU A 180 -1.81 -16.58 -15.04
C GLU A 180 -1.77 -17.63 -13.93
N LYS A 181 -1.46 -18.87 -14.32
CA LYS A 181 -1.25 -20.00 -13.41
C LYS A 181 0.14 -20.58 -13.66
N ILE A 182 0.95 -20.66 -12.61
CA ILE A 182 2.24 -21.34 -12.62
C ILE A 182 2.16 -22.57 -11.72
N ALA A 183 2.66 -23.69 -12.22
CA ALA A 183 2.70 -24.96 -11.53
C ALA A 183 4.16 -25.30 -11.22
N ALA A 184 4.49 -25.48 -9.95
CA ALA A 184 5.87 -25.71 -9.50
C ALA A 184 5.91 -26.41 -8.14
N ASP A 185 6.96 -27.20 -7.86
CA ASP A 185 7.23 -27.73 -6.52
C ASP A 185 7.92 -26.66 -5.67
N VAL A 186 7.14 -25.82 -5.01
CA VAL A 186 7.68 -24.62 -4.35
C VAL A 186 8.26 -24.92 -2.98
N ASN A 187 7.74 -25.94 -2.30
CA ASN A 187 8.20 -26.36 -0.98
C ASN A 187 9.22 -27.51 -1.02
N GLU A 188 9.55 -27.99 -2.22
CA GLU A 188 10.46 -29.11 -2.49
C GLU A 188 10.00 -30.40 -1.79
N ASP A 189 8.70 -30.69 -1.87
CA ASP A 189 8.07 -31.92 -1.36
C ASP A 189 7.77 -32.96 -2.46
N GLY A 190 8.12 -32.64 -3.70
CA GLY A 190 7.94 -33.50 -4.88
C GLY A 190 6.54 -33.41 -5.49
N LYS A 191 5.69 -32.48 -5.03
CA LYS A 191 4.36 -32.26 -5.61
C LYS A 191 4.28 -30.90 -6.28
N GLU A 192 3.43 -30.83 -7.29
CA GLU A 192 3.14 -29.58 -7.99
C GLU A 192 2.19 -28.73 -7.13
N ASP A 193 2.72 -27.62 -6.63
CA ASP A 193 2.00 -26.51 -6.01
C ASP A 193 1.57 -25.49 -7.07
N ILE A 194 0.68 -24.57 -6.72
CA ILE A 194 0.14 -23.58 -7.66
C ILE A 194 0.41 -22.15 -7.18
N ILE A 195 0.94 -21.33 -8.08
CA ILE A 195 1.03 -19.87 -7.95
C ILE A 195 0.00 -19.26 -8.91
N LEU A 196 -0.82 -18.35 -8.39
CA LEU A 196 -1.94 -17.73 -9.08
C LEU A 196 -1.70 -16.22 -9.14
N HIS A 197 -1.57 -15.69 -10.35
CA HIS A 197 -1.72 -14.26 -10.64
C HIS A 197 -3.19 -14.03 -10.97
N LEU A 198 -3.87 -13.26 -10.12
CA LEU A 198 -5.29 -12.98 -10.26
C LEU A 198 -5.49 -11.47 -10.46
N GLY A 199 -6.40 -11.11 -11.36
CA GLY A 199 -6.81 -9.73 -11.62
C GLY A 199 -8.27 -9.54 -11.26
N GLU A 200 -8.67 -8.38 -10.75
CA GLU A 200 -10.09 -8.07 -10.58
C GLU A 200 -10.80 -8.17 -11.93
N LYS A 201 -12.01 -8.73 -11.94
CA LYS A 201 -12.81 -8.86 -13.17
C LYS A 201 -13.15 -7.50 -13.74
N GLU A 202 -13.17 -7.43 -15.06
CA GLU A 202 -13.75 -6.28 -15.74
C GLU A 202 -15.26 -6.22 -15.46
N VAL A 203 -15.76 -5.03 -15.16
CA VAL A 203 -17.20 -4.81 -14.98
C VAL A 203 -17.73 -4.34 -16.32
N GLU A 204 -18.45 -5.22 -17.03
CA GLU A 204 -19.17 -4.83 -18.24
C GLU A 204 -20.14 -3.67 -17.91
N ASN A 205 -20.11 -2.60 -18.72
CA ASN A 205 -20.97 -1.39 -18.69
C ASN A 205 -20.41 -0.09 -18.07
N ASP A 206 -19.09 0.17 -18.13
CA ASP A 206 -18.56 1.51 -17.84
C ASP A 206 -18.01 2.14 -19.13
N GLU A 207 -18.91 2.47 -20.08
CA GLU A 207 -18.54 3.14 -21.36
C GLU A 207 -17.82 4.49 -21.14
N ASP A 208 -17.90 5.04 -19.93
CA ASP A 208 -17.35 6.34 -19.54
C ASP A 208 -15.93 6.26 -18.93
N ALA A 209 -15.35 5.05 -18.74
CA ALA A 209 -14.04 4.87 -18.10
C ALA A 209 -13.20 3.76 -18.75
N PRO A 210 -12.56 4.00 -19.92
CA PRO A 210 -11.78 2.99 -20.63
C PRO A 210 -10.53 2.48 -19.89
N TYR A 211 -10.19 3.05 -18.73
CA TYR A 211 -9.03 2.70 -17.91
C TYR A 211 -9.37 2.67 -16.43
N LYS A 212 -10.32 1.83 -16.03
CA LYS A 212 -10.54 1.59 -14.61
C LYS A 212 -9.36 0.82 -14.03
N GLU A 213 -8.72 1.37 -13.00
CA GLU A 213 -7.71 0.66 -12.22
C GLU A 213 -8.34 -0.61 -11.64
N ARG A 214 -7.75 -1.76 -11.97
CA ARG A 214 -8.17 -3.08 -11.47
C ARG A 214 -7.03 -3.65 -10.65
N ASN A 215 -7.30 -4.09 -9.43
CA ASN A 215 -6.26 -4.64 -8.57
C ASN A 215 -5.79 -6.01 -9.07
N ALA A 216 -4.53 -6.33 -8.79
CA ALA A 216 -3.96 -7.66 -9.00
C ALA A 216 -3.51 -8.25 -7.66
N ILE A 217 -3.68 -9.55 -7.48
CA ILE A 217 -3.23 -10.26 -6.28
C ILE A 217 -2.44 -11.50 -6.67
N LEU A 218 -1.41 -11.81 -5.88
CA LEU A 218 -0.64 -13.04 -6.01
C LEU A 218 -1.03 -14.02 -4.90
N THR A 219 -1.52 -15.19 -5.27
CA THR A 219 -1.88 -16.25 -4.31
C THR A 219 -1.02 -17.49 -4.54
N VAL A 220 -0.46 -18.05 -3.48
CA VAL A 220 0.29 -19.32 -3.54
C VAL A 220 -0.39 -20.38 -2.70
N VAL A 221 -0.63 -21.55 -3.29
CA VAL A 221 -1.29 -22.70 -2.65
C VAL A 221 -0.44 -23.96 -2.78
N LEU A 222 -0.21 -24.63 -1.66
CA LEU A 222 0.52 -25.89 -1.61
C LEU A 222 -0.39 -27.09 -1.82
N ASN A 223 0.10 -28.10 -2.52
CA ASN A 223 -0.56 -29.37 -2.76
C ASN A 223 -0.28 -30.37 -1.62
N THR A 224 -1.23 -30.50 -0.71
CA THR A 224 -1.10 -31.40 0.45
C THR A 224 -1.79 -32.74 0.18
N LYS A 225 -1.56 -33.74 1.05
CA LYS A 225 -2.29 -35.03 0.98
C LYS A 225 -3.81 -34.88 1.06
N LYS A 226 -4.31 -33.80 1.66
CA LYS A 226 -5.75 -33.55 1.87
C LYS A 226 -6.36 -32.61 0.82
N GLY A 227 -5.57 -32.15 -0.15
CA GLY A 227 -5.95 -31.12 -1.12
C GLY A 227 -5.03 -29.90 -1.03
N TYR A 228 -5.46 -28.78 -1.59
CA TYR A 228 -4.70 -27.54 -1.66
C TYR A 228 -4.90 -26.68 -0.42
N ARG A 229 -3.83 -26.03 0.04
CA ARG A 229 -3.82 -25.11 1.18
C ARG A 229 -3.08 -23.84 0.81
N LYS A 230 -3.70 -22.68 1.00
CA LYS A 230 -3.04 -21.39 0.82
C LYS A 230 -1.84 -21.23 1.75
N ILE A 231 -0.79 -20.57 1.31
CA ILE A 231 0.37 -20.22 2.14
C ILE A 231 0.73 -18.74 2.07
N ALA A 232 0.35 -18.07 0.99
CA ALA A 232 0.57 -16.65 0.80
C ALA A 232 -0.56 -16.05 -0.05
N GLU A 233 -0.90 -14.81 0.25
CA GLU A 233 -1.77 -13.94 -0.53
C GLU A 233 -1.21 -12.52 -0.41
N ALA A 234 -0.52 -12.07 -1.46
CA ALA A 234 0.08 -10.75 -1.52
C ALA A 234 -0.84 -9.85 -2.36
N LYS A 235 -1.53 -8.93 -1.68
CA LYS A 235 -2.53 -8.04 -2.30
C LYS A 235 -1.92 -6.79 -2.90
N ASP A 236 -0.80 -6.36 -2.33
CA ASP A 236 -0.14 -5.11 -2.67
C ASP A 236 1.16 -5.34 -3.44
N LEU A 237 1.51 -6.60 -3.77
CA LEU A 237 2.76 -6.93 -4.47
C LEU A 237 2.70 -6.69 -5.98
N LEU A 238 1.53 -6.92 -6.59
CA LEU A 238 1.35 -6.79 -8.02
C LEU A 238 0.77 -5.41 -8.35
N MET A 239 1.29 -4.78 -9.39
CA MET A 239 0.77 -3.51 -9.87
C MET A 239 -0.67 -3.67 -10.38
N CYS A 240 -1.50 -2.67 -10.12
CA CYS A 240 -2.84 -2.61 -10.68
C CYS A 240 -2.79 -2.46 -12.22
N PHE A 241 -3.87 -2.85 -12.89
CA PHE A 241 -4.11 -2.53 -14.30
C PHE A 241 -4.09 -1.01 -14.49
N GLY A 242 -3.27 -0.49 -15.40
CA GLY A 242 -3.13 0.95 -15.66
C GLY A 242 -2.13 1.68 -14.74
N CYS A 243 -1.72 1.11 -13.61
CA CYS A 243 -0.80 1.76 -12.66
C CYS A 243 0.61 2.03 -13.22
N ALA A 244 1.01 1.34 -14.30
CA ALA A 244 2.38 1.45 -14.85
C ALA A 244 2.60 2.66 -15.77
N GLY A 245 1.57 3.48 -16.01
CA GLY A 245 1.67 4.64 -16.89
C GLY A 245 1.93 4.25 -18.35
N MET A 246 2.71 5.05 -19.08
CA MET A 246 3.01 4.79 -20.49
C MET A 246 3.80 3.49 -20.73
N MET A 247 4.43 2.94 -19.69
CA MET A 247 5.15 1.67 -19.76
C MET A 247 4.27 0.43 -19.51
N GLY A 248 3.02 0.61 -19.07
CA GLY A 248 2.17 -0.48 -18.59
C GLY A 248 1.50 -1.35 -19.65
N GLY A 249 1.53 -0.95 -20.92
CA GLY A 249 0.81 -1.65 -21.98
C GLY A 249 -0.71 -1.72 -21.74
N ALA A 250 -1.37 -2.68 -22.39
CA ALA A 250 -2.83 -2.89 -22.32
C ALA A 250 -3.23 -4.06 -21.40
N SER A 251 -2.35 -4.48 -20.49
CA SER A 251 -2.54 -5.64 -19.61
C SER A 251 -2.11 -5.32 -18.18
N PHE A 252 -2.27 -6.27 -17.25
CA PHE A 252 -1.62 -6.17 -15.95
C PHE A 252 -0.10 -6.06 -16.16
N PRO A 253 0.56 -5.03 -15.59
CA PRO A 253 1.93 -4.70 -15.95
C PRO A 253 2.97 -5.49 -15.15
N SER A 254 2.54 -6.33 -14.19
CA SER A 254 3.42 -7.21 -13.43
C SER A 254 3.56 -8.58 -14.08
N GLY A 255 4.81 -8.99 -14.33
CA GLY A 255 5.20 -10.35 -14.66
C GLY A 255 5.34 -11.20 -13.40
N VAL A 256 4.98 -12.48 -13.50
CA VAL A 256 5.20 -13.47 -12.44
C VAL A 256 5.88 -14.67 -13.08
N SER A 257 6.95 -15.17 -12.48
CA SER A 257 7.64 -16.36 -12.96
C SER A 257 8.20 -17.20 -11.81
N TYR A 258 8.46 -18.48 -12.06
CA TYR A 258 9.10 -19.36 -11.09
C TYR A 258 10.20 -20.17 -11.76
N GLU A 259 11.45 -19.84 -11.44
CA GLU A 259 12.64 -20.47 -12.02
C GLU A 259 13.71 -20.66 -10.95
N ASN A 260 14.50 -21.73 -11.05
CA ASN A 260 15.63 -21.97 -10.14
C ASN A 260 15.26 -21.90 -8.64
N LYS A 261 14.04 -22.35 -8.31
CA LYS A 261 13.47 -22.31 -6.95
C LYS A 261 13.24 -20.91 -6.39
N LEU A 262 13.15 -19.91 -7.26
CA LEU A 262 12.84 -18.53 -6.93
C LEU A 262 11.55 -18.13 -7.65
N LEU A 263 10.64 -17.54 -6.88
CA LEU A 263 9.49 -16.82 -7.43
C LEU A 263 9.96 -15.41 -7.74
N ALA A 264 9.89 -15.00 -9.01
CA ALA A 264 10.20 -13.65 -9.43
C ALA A 264 8.91 -12.89 -9.76
N VAL A 265 8.86 -11.63 -9.35
CA VAL A 265 7.84 -10.67 -9.75
C VAL A 265 8.55 -9.45 -10.32
N ASP A 266 8.15 -9.03 -11.51
CA ASP A 266 8.76 -7.89 -12.19
C ASP A 266 7.72 -6.93 -12.75
N TRP A 267 8.10 -5.67 -12.96
CA TRP A 267 7.25 -4.70 -13.63
C TRP A 267 8.06 -3.53 -14.18
N TRP A 268 7.55 -2.93 -15.26
CA TRP A 268 7.98 -1.62 -15.74
C TRP A 268 6.93 -0.57 -15.40
N SER A 269 7.36 0.62 -14.99
CA SER A 269 6.46 1.75 -14.77
C SER A 269 7.08 3.08 -15.22
N GLY A 270 6.23 4.08 -15.44
CA GLY A 270 6.61 5.46 -15.73
C GLY A 270 6.39 5.89 -17.18
N SER A 271 7.15 6.89 -17.63
CA SER A 271 7.09 7.44 -18.98
C SER A 271 8.47 7.88 -19.46
N ARG A 272 8.81 9.18 -19.37
CA ARG A 272 10.19 9.67 -19.60
C ARG A 272 11.14 9.11 -18.56
N PHE A 273 10.78 9.30 -17.30
CA PHE A 273 11.44 8.63 -16.22
C PHE A 273 10.73 7.31 -15.99
N SER A 274 11.48 6.21 -16.05
CA SER A 274 10.94 4.87 -15.94
C SER A 274 11.68 4.08 -14.87
N ASN A 275 11.00 3.13 -14.27
CA ASN A 275 11.59 2.17 -13.36
C ASN A 275 11.29 0.75 -13.84
N TYR A 276 12.30 -0.10 -13.81
CA TYR A 276 12.15 -1.53 -13.94
C TYR A 276 12.52 -2.18 -12.61
N VAL A 277 11.61 -2.97 -12.04
CA VAL A 277 11.84 -3.65 -10.77
C VAL A 277 11.70 -5.15 -10.98
N VAL A 278 12.57 -5.93 -10.34
CA VAL A 278 12.51 -7.39 -10.24
C VAL A 278 12.76 -7.80 -8.80
N LEU A 279 11.78 -8.46 -8.19
CA LEU A 279 11.84 -9.00 -6.85
C LEU A 279 11.94 -10.52 -6.89
N HIS A 280 12.90 -11.08 -6.16
CA HIS A 280 13.10 -12.53 -6.08
C HIS A 280 12.78 -13.03 -4.68
N PHE A 281 11.82 -13.92 -4.59
CA PHE A 281 11.36 -14.56 -3.37
C PHE A 281 11.77 -16.02 -3.34
N LYS A 282 12.08 -16.52 -2.14
CA LYS A 282 12.33 -17.94 -1.90
C LYS A 282 11.41 -18.47 -0.81
N PHE A 283 10.88 -19.67 -1.01
CA PHE A 283 10.11 -20.35 0.02
C PHE A 283 11.02 -20.71 1.20
N ASP A 284 10.63 -20.27 2.39
CA ASP A 284 11.32 -20.55 3.64
C ASP A 284 10.53 -21.59 4.46
N LYS A 285 11.08 -22.80 4.57
CA LYS A 285 10.44 -23.92 5.26
C LYS A 285 10.18 -23.64 6.75
N SER A 286 11.00 -22.80 7.38
CA SER A 286 10.88 -22.51 8.82
C SER A 286 9.68 -21.62 9.14
N THR A 287 9.31 -20.74 8.22
CA THR A 287 8.19 -19.81 8.34
C THR A 287 7.00 -20.21 7.48
N ASN A 288 7.16 -21.20 6.60
CA ASN A 288 6.13 -21.73 5.70
C ASN A 288 5.52 -20.64 4.80
N THR A 289 6.36 -19.71 4.35
CA THR A 289 6.01 -18.61 3.44
C THR A 289 7.19 -18.24 2.54
N PHE A 290 6.98 -17.34 1.59
CA PHE A 290 8.01 -16.77 0.75
C PHE A 290 8.66 -15.56 1.42
N LEU A 291 9.99 -15.49 1.38
CA LEU A 291 10.78 -14.37 1.85
C LEU A 291 11.53 -13.71 0.69
N LEU A 292 11.49 -12.38 0.63
CA LEU A 292 12.27 -11.59 -0.32
C LEU A 292 13.76 -11.85 -0.08
N GLN A 293 14.44 -12.32 -1.12
CA GLN A 293 15.88 -12.59 -1.11
C GLN A 293 16.65 -11.45 -1.75
N LYS A 294 16.20 -11.04 -2.93
CA LYS A 294 16.90 -10.08 -3.78
C LYS A 294 15.94 -9.14 -4.47
N GLU A 295 16.45 -7.97 -4.75
CA GLU A 295 15.79 -6.91 -5.49
C GLU A 295 16.77 -6.38 -6.52
N HIS A 296 16.25 -6.08 -7.70
CA HIS A 296 16.93 -5.35 -8.75
C HIS A 296 15.98 -4.27 -9.22
N ALA A 297 16.41 -3.01 -9.12
CA ALA A 297 15.68 -1.88 -9.66
C ALA A 297 16.59 -1.11 -10.62
N GLU A 298 16.01 -0.60 -11.70
CA GLU A 298 16.71 0.25 -12.66
C GLU A 298 15.85 1.48 -12.96
N VAL A 299 16.34 2.63 -12.51
CA VAL A 299 15.69 3.92 -12.73
C VAL A 299 16.36 4.61 -13.91
N ARG A 300 15.59 5.05 -14.90
CA ARG A 300 16.11 5.65 -16.14
C ARG A 300 15.51 7.03 -16.42
N ASP A 301 16.32 7.98 -16.89
CA ASP A 301 15.83 9.07 -17.76
C ASP A 301 16.02 8.63 -19.21
N ARG A 302 14.93 8.21 -19.84
CA ARG A 302 14.95 7.69 -21.21
C ARG A 302 15.32 8.72 -22.26
N VAL A 303 15.17 10.02 -21.97
CA VAL A 303 15.53 11.09 -22.91
C VAL A 303 17.01 11.42 -22.78
N ALA A 304 17.52 11.50 -21.56
CA ALA A 304 18.94 11.74 -21.32
C ALA A 304 19.82 10.50 -21.59
N GLY A 305 19.21 9.30 -21.61
CA GLY A 305 19.94 8.05 -21.77
C GLY A 305 20.74 7.64 -20.53
N ILE A 306 20.34 8.14 -19.36
CA ILE A 306 21.02 7.89 -18.07
C ILE A 306 20.19 6.90 -17.26
N SER A 307 20.88 6.00 -16.55
CA SER A 307 20.26 4.99 -15.69
C SER A 307 21.06 4.79 -14.41
N THR A 308 20.36 4.54 -13.31
CA THR A 308 20.93 4.07 -12.04
C THR A 308 20.40 2.69 -11.73
N ILE A 309 21.29 1.76 -11.41
CA ILE A 309 20.96 0.38 -11.06
C ILE A 309 21.09 0.19 -9.56
N ILE A 310 20.03 -0.28 -8.92
CA ILE A 310 20.01 -0.63 -7.50
C ILE A 310 19.83 -2.15 -7.38
N LYS A 311 20.72 -2.80 -6.63
CA LYS A 311 20.65 -4.24 -6.36
C LYS A 311 20.76 -4.48 -4.87
N THR A 312 19.76 -5.11 -4.29
CA THR A 312 19.74 -5.44 -2.87
C THR A 312 19.72 -6.95 -2.69
N ASP A 313 20.61 -7.47 -1.85
CA ASP A 313 20.61 -8.86 -1.40
C ASP A 313 20.39 -8.88 0.12
N TYR A 314 19.16 -9.20 0.52
CA TYR A 314 18.70 -9.19 1.91
C TYR A 314 19.31 -10.33 2.74
N VAL A 315 19.84 -11.37 2.10
CA VAL A 315 20.45 -12.54 2.75
C VAL A 315 21.88 -12.24 3.19
N SER A 316 22.64 -11.65 2.28
CA SER A 316 24.02 -11.21 2.52
C SER A 316 24.06 -9.89 3.28
N GLY A 317 23.02 -9.05 3.18
CA GLY A 317 22.97 -7.72 3.77
C GLY A 317 23.81 -6.73 2.97
N ILE A 318 23.71 -6.80 1.64
CA ILE A 318 24.47 -5.97 0.71
C ILE A 318 23.50 -5.22 -0.18
N GLU A 319 23.75 -3.93 -0.36
CA GLU A 319 23.11 -3.12 -1.40
C GLU A 319 24.20 -2.53 -2.30
N MET A 320 23.94 -2.58 -3.61
CA MET A 320 24.77 -1.95 -4.62
C MET A 320 23.96 -0.89 -5.34
N ILE A 321 24.53 0.30 -5.49
CA ILE A 321 24.03 1.38 -6.35
C ILE A 321 25.11 1.61 -7.40
N ASP A 322 24.80 1.27 -8.65
CA ASP A 322 25.75 1.16 -9.75
C ASP A 322 26.97 0.30 -9.36
N SER A 323 28.14 0.92 -9.22
CA SER A 323 29.38 0.25 -8.79
C SER A 323 29.65 0.35 -7.29
N GLU A 324 28.91 1.19 -6.56
CA GLU A 324 29.13 1.40 -5.13
C GLU A 324 28.41 0.34 -4.30
N THR A 325 29.13 -0.27 -3.37
CA THR A 325 28.59 -1.31 -2.48
C THR A 325 28.53 -0.81 -1.05
N LYS A 326 27.39 -1.00 -0.38
CA LYS A 326 27.24 -0.73 1.06
C LYS A 326 26.64 -1.93 1.78
N LYS A 327 26.98 -2.06 3.07
CA LYS A 327 26.35 -3.03 3.95
C LYS A 327 25.02 -2.48 4.45
N ILE A 328 24.02 -3.34 4.47
CA ILE A 328 22.70 -3.06 5.03
C ILE A 328 22.34 -4.10 6.08
N GLU A 329 21.36 -3.78 6.92
CA GLU A 329 20.80 -4.76 7.83
C GLU A 329 20.11 -5.88 7.04
N LYS A 330 20.36 -7.13 7.43
CA LYS A 330 19.66 -8.29 6.87
C LYS A 330 18.20 -8.25 7.29
N LYS A 331 17.29 -8.46 6.36
CA LYS A 331 15.85 -8.44 6.62
C LYS A 331 15.21 -9.75 6.19
N LYS A 332 14.15 -10.14 6.90
CA LYS A 332 13.24 -11.21 6.50
C LYS A 332 11.89 -10.56 6.17
N ILE A 333 11.71 -10.23 4.91
CA ILE A 333 10.51 -9.55 4.42
C ILE A 333 9.65 -10.63 3.77
N ARG A 334 8.41 -10.80 4.24
CA ARG A 334 7.50 -11.79 3.63
C ARG A 334 6.94 -11.24 2.33
N ILE A 335 6.54 -12.14 1.44
CA ILE A 335 5.88 -11.75 0.19
C ILE A 335 4.61 -10.91 0.42
N GLU A 336 3.88 -11.15 1.51
CA GLU A 336 2.66 -10.39 1.83
C GLU A 336 2.92 -9.02 2.45
N ASP A 337 4.18 -8.74 2.84
CA ASP A 337 4.58 -7.46 3.44
C ASP A 337 5.25 -6.53 2.41
N VAL A 338 5.28 -6.92 1.13
CA VAL A 338 5.84 -6.13 0.03
C VAL A 338 4.73 -5.40 -0.70
N ASP A 339 4.90 -4.08 -0.82
CA ASP A 339 4.02 -3.19 -1.58
C ASP A 339 4.76 -2.69 -2.83
N TRP A 340 4.17 -2.86 -4.02
CA TRP A 340 4.74 -2.34 -5.27
C TRP A 340 4.89 -0.82 -5.23
N GLY A 341 4.05 -0.13 -4.45
CA GLY A 341 4.05 1.31 -4.23
C GLY A 341 5.33 1.81 -3.57
N ASP A 342 6.00 0.99 -2.74
CA ASP A 342 7.30 1.32 -2.12
C ASP A 342 8.43 1.43 -3.16
N TYR A 343 8.21 0.91 -4.37
CA TYR A 343 9.15 0.97 -5.49
C TYR A 343 8.73 1.99 -6.55
N CYS A 344 7.74 2.84 -6.25
CA CYS A 344 7.46 4.02 -7.04
C CYS A 344 8.63 5.01 -6.97
N ILE A 345 8.85 5.74 -8.06
CA ILE A 345 10.13 6.36 -8.34
C ILE A 345 10.49 7.48 -7.36
N ASP A 346 11.63 7.33 -6.66
CA ASP A 346 12.37 8.45 -6.08
C ASP A 346 13.35 9.00 -7.12
N TYR A 347 12.93 10.04 -7.85
CA TYR A 347 13.72 10.66 -8.91
C TYR A 347 14.98 11.39 -8.41
N THR A 348 15.16 11.53 -7.09
CA THR A 348 16.35 12.19 -6.53
C THR A 348 17.62 11.37 -6.74
N ILE A 349 17.50 10.08 -7.07
CA ILE A 349 18.63 9.15 -7.22
C ILE A 349 19.35 9.33 -8.56
N ILE A 350 18.65 9.76 -9.63
CA ILE A 350 19.22 9.88 -11.00
C ILE A 350 20.28 11.00 -11.11
N ASN A 351 20.33 11.91 -10.12
CA ASN A 351 21.25 13.06 -10.11
C ASN A 351 22.44 12.91 -9.13
N ARG A 352 22.70 11.71 -8.60
CA ARG A 352 23.94 11.41 -7.87
C ARG A 352 25.00 10.93 -8.84
#